data_AF-A0A7Y4X5L6-F1
#
_entry.id   AF-A0A7Y4X5L6-F1
#
_cell.length_a   1.000
_cell.length_b   1.000
_cell.length_c   1.000
_cell.angle_alpha   90.00
_cell.angle_beta   90.00
_cell.angle_gamma   90.00
#
_symmetry.space_group_name_H-M   'P 1'
#
loop_
_entity.id
_entity.type
_entity.pdbx_description
1 polymer ?
#
loop_
_entity_poly.entity_id
_entity_poly.type
_entity_poly.pdbx_seq_one_letter_code
_entity_poly.pdbx_strand_id
1 'polypeptide(L)'
;MKTRIAMMAIILWGLTVGVFAYFFVRGWTTTGADNRIAVQLAPAERELVLSEMRQMLTSVHGLIDAAARADPKGMEEAARASGMSMAADVNPLLMAKLPLEFKQLG
;
A
#
# COMPACT_ATOMS: atom_id res chain seq x y z
N MET A 1 -20.37 -6.47 -42.40
CA MET A 1 -19.51 -7.37 -41.59
C MET A 1 -18.50 -6.62 -40.72
N LYS A 2 -17.71 -5.67 -41.28
CA LYS A 2 -16.71 -4.88 -40.52
C LYS A 2 -17.26 -4.15 -39.28
N THR A 3 -18.46 -3.57 -39.36
CA THR A 3 -19.10 -2.82 -38.25
C THR A 3 -19.48 -3.70 -37.06
N ARG A 4 -19.86 -4.97 -37.29
CA ARG A 4 -20.21 -5.89 -36.20
C ARG A 4 -18.97 -6.35 -35.43
N ILE A 5 -17.85 -6.54 -36.14
CA ILE A 5 -16.55 -6.86 -35.53
C ILE A 5 -16.04 -5.69 -34.69
N ALA A 6 -16.16 -4.45 -35.20
CA ALA A 6 -15.80 -3.25 -34.44
C ALA A 6 -16.63 -3.11 -33.15
N MET A 7 -17.94 -3.38 -33.23
CA MET A 7 -18.82 -3.34 -32.05
C MET A 7 -18.45 -4.43 -31.03
N MET A 8 -18.15 -5.65 -31.48
CA MET A 8 -17.66 -6.72 -30.60
C MET A 8 -16.32 -6.35 -29.94
N ALA A 9 -15.41 -5.70 -30.67
CA ALA A 9 -14.13 -5.26 -30.13
C ALA A 9 -14.30 -4.19 -29.04
N ILE A 10 -15.22 -3.24 -29.22
CA ILE A 10 -15.51 -2.20 -28.21
C ILE A 10 -16.14 -2.82 -26.96
N ILE A 11 -17.08 -3.75 -27.12
CA ILE A 11 -17.69 -4.47 -25.99
C ILE A 11 -16.62 -5.26 -25.23
N LEU A 12 -15.74 -5.96 -25.94
CA LEU A 12 -14.63 -6.70 -25.33
C LEU A 12 -13.72 -5.77 -24.53
N TRP A 13 -13.34 -4.62 -25.10
CA TRP A 13 -12.50 -3.63 -24.42
C TRP A 13 -13.16 -3.07 -23.15
N GLY A 14 -14.44 -2.72 -23.24
CA GLY A 14 -15.20 -2.24 -22.07
C GLY A 14 -15.26 -3.26 -20.95
N LEU A 15 -15.46 -4.54 -21.30
CA LEU A 15 -15.50 -5.65 -20.34
C LEU A 15 -14.13 -5.86 -19.70
N THR A 16 -13.05 -5.81 -20.47
CA THR A 16 -11.67 -5.91 -19.92
C THR A 16 -11.34 -4.77 -18.96
N VAL A 17 -11.71 -3.53 -19.29
CA VAL A 17 -11.46 -2.38 -18.42
C VAL A 17 -12.30 -2.47 -17.14
N GLY A 18 -13.57 -2.89 -17.24
CA GLY A 18 -14.44 -3.06 -16.08
C GLY A 18 -13.93 -4.12 -15.10
N VAL A 19 -13.49 -5.27 -15.61
CA VAL A 19 -12.89 -6.33 -14.78
C VAL A 19 -11.59 -5.83 -14.14
N PHE A 20 -10.72 -5.19 -14.90
CA PHE A 20 -9.47 -4.66 -14.39
C PHE A 20 -9.69 -3.61 -13.29
N ALA A 21 -10.61 -2.66 -13.50
CA ALA A 21 -10.98 -1.65 -12.52
C ALA A 21 -11.54 -2.29 -11.23
N TYR A 22 -12.39 -3.31 -11.35
CA TYR A 22 -12.93 -4.03 -10.21
C TYR A 22 -11.83 -4.70 -9.36
N PHE A 23 -10.91 -5.42 -10.00
CA PHE A 23 -9.77 -6.04 -9.32
C PHE A 23 -8.81 -5.00 -8.73
N PHE A 24 -8.62 -3.85 -9.39
CA PHE A 24 -7.78 -2.77 -8.90
C PHE A 24 -8.35 -2.09 -7.64
N VAL A 25 -9.67 -1.91 -7.58
CA VAL A 25 -10.35 -1.33 -6.40
C VAL A 25 -10.34 -2.29 -5.22
N ARG A 26 -10.68 -3.56 -5.47
CA ARG A 26 -10.80 -4.58 -4.41
C ARG A 26 -9.45 -5.08 -3.92
N GLY A 27 -8.41 -5.04 -4.75
CA GLY A 27 -7.10 -5.62 -4.44
C GLY A 27 -7.15 -7.15 -4.34
N TRP A 28 -6.03 -7.76 -3.94
CA TRP A 28 -5.95 -9.21 -3.68
C TRP A 28 -6.22 -9.50 -2.21
N THR A 29 -7.47 -9.28 -1.82
CA THR A 29 -7.90 -9.35 -0.42
C THR A 29 -8.84 -10.52 -0.16
N THR A 30 -8.68 -11.17 0.99
CA THR A 30 -9.63 -12.18 1.51
C THR A 30 -10.27 -11.69 2.80
N THR A 31 -11.37 -12.30 3.23
CA THR A 31 -11.95 -12.05 4.55
C THR A 31 -11.03 -12.64 5.60
N GLY A 32 -10.47 -11.80 6.47
CA GLY A 32 -9.67 -12.21 7.61
C GLY A 32 -10.51 -12.82 8.72
N ALA A 33 -9.86 -13.56 9.63
CA ALA A 33 -10.52 -14.24 10.75
C ALA A 33 -11.31 -13.31 11.68
N ASP A 34 -10.93 -12.03 11.74
CA ASP A 34 -11.60 -10.97 12.53
C ASP A 34 -12.55 -10.11 11.67
N ASN A 35 -13.06 -10.65 10.56
CA ASN A 35 -13.94 -9.94 9.62
C ASN A 35 -13.30 -8.68 8.97
N ARG A 36 -11.99 -8.49 9.15
CA ARG A 36 -11.18 -7.44 8.51
C ARG A 36 -10.71 -7.87 7.13
N ILE A 37 -10.38 -6.90 6.29
CA ILE A 37 -9.77 -7.14 4.99
C ILE A 37 -8.35 -7.66 5.19
N ALA A 38 -8.08 -8.91 4.80
CA ALA A 38 -6.75 -9.51 4.88
C ALA A 38 -6.06 -9.45 3.51
N VAL A 39 -4.90 -8.79 3.45
CA VAL A 39 -4.04 -8.73 2.25
C VAL A 39 -3.18 -10.00 2.21
N GLN A 40 -3.20 -10.70 1.09
CA GLN A 40 -2.39 -11.92 0.92
C GLN A 40 -0.94 -11.56 0.55
N LEU A 41 -0.03 -11.79 1.49
CA LEU A 41 1.39 -11.50 1.35
C LEU A 41 2.20 -12.79 1.19
N ALA A 42 3.15 -12.78 0.26
CA ALA A 42 4.22 -13.77 0.20
C ALA A 42 5.16 -13.60 1.41
N PRO A 43 5.92 -14.63 1.82
CA PRO A 43 6.80 -14.54 2.99
C PRO A 43 7.79 -13.36 2.93
N ALA A 44 8.38 -13.09 1.76
CA ALA A 44 9.30 -11.97 1.57
C ALA A 44 8.59 -10.60 1.70
N GLU A 45 7.37 -10.49 1.19
CA GLU A 45 6.56 -9.26 1.31
C GLU A 45 6.15 -9.00 2.76
N ARG A 46 5.84 -10.07 3.50
CA ARG A 46 5.54 -9.98 4.92
C ARG A 46 6.75 -9.50 5.73
N GLU A 47 7.95 -10.01 5.45
CA GLU A 47 9.15 -9.54 6.15
C GLU A 47 9.44 -8.07 5.87
N LEU A 48 9.25 -7.62 4.62
CA LEU A 48 9.35 -6.21 4.27
C LEU A 48 8.38 -5.35 5.10
N VAL A 49 7.10 -5.71 5.16
CA VAL A 49 6.12 -4.96 5.97
C VAL A 49 6.52 -4.96 7.45
N LEU A 50 7.03 -6.07 7.98
CA LEU A 50 7.48 -6.14 9.37
C LEU A 50 8.74 -5.30 9.63
N SER A 51 9.68 -5.19 8.69
CA SER A 51 10.83 -4.28 8.82
C SER A 51 10.39 -2.82 8.83
N GLU A 52 9.46 -2.45 7.94
CA GLU A 52 8.86 -1.11 7.90
C GLU A 52 8.18 -0.76 9.24
N MET A 53 7.40 -1.69 9.81
CA MET A 53 6.75 -1.50 11.11
C MET A 53 7.76 -1.31 12.26
N ARG A 54 8.88 -2.04 12.23
CA ARG A 54 9.96 -1.88 13.22
C ARG A 54 10.61 -0.51 13.09
N GLN A 55 10.89 -0.05 11.88
CA GLN A 55 11.48 1.26 11.66
C GLN A 55 10.53 2.40 12.09
N MET A 56 9.23 2.27 11.82
CA MET A 56 8.23 3.23 12.33
C MET A 56 8.23 3.29 13.85
N LEU A 57 8.35 2.14 14.53
CA LEU A 57 8.47 2.09 15.99
C LEU A 57 9.77 2.74 16.49
N THR A 58 10.89 2.50 15.82
CA THR A 58 12.19 3.14 16.15
C THR A 58 12.11 4.65 16.00
N SER A 59 11.46 5.16 14.96
CA SER A 59 11.21 6.59 14.77
C SER A 59 10.39 7.19 15.92
N VAL A 60 9.27 6.54 16.29
CA VAL A 60 8.43 7.00 17.42
C VAL A 60 9.23 7.02 18.72
N HIS A 61 10.04 5.99 18.97
CA HIS A 61 10.93 5.97 20.13
C HIS A 61 11.94 7.12 20.11
N GLY A 62 12.59 7.35 18.97
CA GLY A 62 13.53 8.46 18.79
C GLY A 62 12.87 9.83 19.01
N LEU A 63 11.63 10.01 18.55
CA LEU A 63 10.85 11.22 18.78
C LEU A 63 10.59 11.45 20.27
N ILE A 64 10.15 10.41 21.00
CA ILE A 64 9.89 10.50 22.45
C ILE A 64 11.17 10.82 23.21
N ASP A 65 12.29 10.18 22.85
CA ASP A 65 13.59 10.36 23.50
C ASP A 65 14.17 11.76 23.23
N ALA A 66 14.07 12.25 22.00
CA ALA A 66 14.45 13.62 21.65
C ALA A 66 13.56 14.67 22.32
N ALA A 67 12.24 14.41 22.42
CA ALA A 67 11.32 15.28 23.14
C ALA A 67 11.65 15.36 24.64
N ALA A 68 12.00 14.22 25.27
CA ALA A 68 12.42 14.17 26.67
C ALA A 68 13.70 15.00 26.93
N ARG A 69 14.58 15.12 25.92
CA ARG A 69 15.80 15.93 25.97
C ARG A 69 15.61 17.38 25.50
N ALA A 70 14.39 17.78 25.14
CA ALA A 70 14.10 19.07 24.51
C ALA A 70 14.99 19.35 23.28
N ASP A 71 15.27 18.31 22.48
CA ASP A 71 16.09 18.38 21.28
C ASP A 71 15.22 18.45 20.01
N PRO A 72 14.94 19.65 19.47
CA PRO A 72 14.11 19.81 18.28
C PRO A 72 14.73 19.23 17.01
N LYS A 73 16.07 19.15 16.92
CA LYS A 73 16.74 18.58 15.75
C LYS A 73 16.62 17.06 15.75
N GLY A 74 16.84 16.43 16.92
CA GLY A 74 16.61 15.00 17.09
C GLY A 74 15.15 14.60 16.82
N MET A 75 14.19 15.45 17.19
CA MET A 75 12.78 15.22 16.85
C MET A 75 12.52 15.27 15.33
N GLU A 76 13.08 16.26 14.62
CA GLU A 76 12.95 16.35 13.16
C GLU A 76 13.57 15.13 12.45
N GLU A 77 14.77 14.73 12.86
CA GLU A 77 15.49 13.60 12.28
C GLU A 77 14.73 12.28 12.50
N ALA A 78 14.26 12.04 13.72
CA ALA A 78 13.44 10.88 14.03
C ALA A 78 12.14 10.88 13.20
N ALA A 79 11.40 11.98 13.15
CA ALA A 79 10.17 12.08 12.38
C ALA A 79 10.38 11.85 10.88
N ARG A 80 11.50 12.33 10.31
CA ARG A 80 11.84 12.10 8.90
C ARG A 80 12.17 10.64 8.61
N ALA A 81 12.74 9.91 9.55
CA ALA A 81 13.09 8.50 9.37
C ALA A 81 11.89 7.57 9.15
N SER A 82 10.68 8.00 9.53
CA SER A 82 9.41 7.30 9.24
C SER A 82 8.44 8.13 8.38
N GLY A 83 8.95 9.16 7.69
CA GLY A 83 8.16 10.03 6.83
C GLY A 83 8.11 9.55 5.38
N MET A 84 7.91 10.48 4.45
CA MET A 84 7.81 10.19 3.01
C MET A 84 9.02 9.45 2.40
N SER A 85 10.18 9.46 3.07
CA SER A 85 11.36 8.68 2.68
C SER A 85 11.12 7.17 2.74
N MET A 86 10.25 6.70 3.63
CA MET A 86 9.85 5.29 3.74
C MET A 86 8.89 4.87 2.62
N ALA A 87 8.03 5.79 2.18
CA ALA A 87 7.07 5.52 1.11
C ALA A 87 7.74 5.34 -0.27
N ALA A 88 9.01 5.72 -0.42
CA ALA A 88 9.74 5.63 -1.68
C ALA A 88 10.16 4.20 -2.05
N ASP A 89 10.39 3.32 -1.06
CA ASP A 89 10.88 1.95 -1.27
C ASP A 89 9.76 0.89 -1.35
N VAL A 90 8.51 1.33 -1.51
CA VAL A 90 7.38 0.41 -1.59
C VAL A 90 7.44 -0.38 -2.90
N ASN A 91 7.61 -1.70 -2.76
CA ASN A 91 7.62 -2.62 -3.90
C ASN A 91 6.33 -2.47 -4.74
N PRO A 92 6.42 -2.17 -6.05
CA PRO A 92 5.25 -2.01 -6.91
C PRO A 92 4.30 -3.22 -6.93
N LEU A 93 4.83 -4.43 -6.72
CA LEU A 93 4.04 -5.66 -6.63
C LEU A 93 3.22 -5.72 -5.33
N LEU A 94 3.74 -5.15 -4.25
CA LEU A 94 3.01 -5.02 -2.98
C LEU A 94 1.89 -3.99 -3.11
N MET A 95 2.15 -2.84 -3.76
CA MET A 95 1.11 -1.83 -4.03
C MET A 95 -0.07 -2.39 -4.83
N ALA A 96 0.18 -3.28 -5.80
CA ALA A 96 -0.89 -3.89 -6.58
C ALA A 96 -1.88 -4.72 -5.73
N LYS A 97 -1.42 -5.28 -4.61
CA LYS A 97 -2.23 -6.12 -3.72
C LYS A 97 -3.07 -5.33 -2.71
N LEU A 98 -2.69 -4.07 -2.46
CA LEU A 98 -3.37 -3.22 -1.48
C LEU A 98 -4.74 -2.76 -2.02
N PRO A 99 -5.79 -2.80 -1.18
CA PRO A 99 -7.10 -2.27 -1.54
C PRO A 99 -7.05 -0.75 -1.70
N LEU A 100 -8.01 -0.19 -2.46
CA LEU A 100 -8.03 1.25 -2.74
C LEU A 100 -8.12 2.10 -1.46
N GLU A 101 -8.89 1.66 -0.48
CA GLU A 101 -9.04 2.36 0.82
C GLU A 101 -7.70 2.56 1.52
N PHE A 102 -6.80 1.58 1.43
CA PHE A 102 -5.46 1.67 2.03
C PHE A 102 -4.56 2.64 1.27
N LYS A 103 -4.62 2.64 -0.08
CA LYS A 103 -3.83 3.54 -0.93
C LYS A 103 -4.19 5.03 -0.74
N GLN A 104 -5.40 5.31 -0.24
CA GLN A 104 -5.84 6.68 0.04
C GLN A 104 -5.26 7.25 1.35
N LEU A 105 -4.67 6.41 2.21
CA LEU A 105 -4.15 6.84 3.51
C LEU A 105 -2.77 7.51 3.44
N GLY A 106 -2.12 7.50 2.28
CA GLY A 106 -0.80 8.09 2.06
C GLY A 106 0.23 7.05 1.66
#